data_AF-B8L8M1-F1
#
_entry.id   AF-B8L8M1-F1
#
_cell.length_a   1.000
_cell.length_b   1.000
_cell.length_c   1.000
_cell.angle_alpha   90.00
_cell.angle_beta   90.00
_cell.angle_gamma   90.00
#
_symmetry.space_group_name_H-M   'P 1'
#
loop_
_entity.id
_entity.type
_entity.pdbx_description
1 polymer ?
#
loop_
_entity_poly.entity_id
_entity_poly.type
_entity_poly.pdbx_seq_one_letter_code
_entity_poly.pdbx_strand_id
1 'polypeptide(L)'
;MAYSGSMTIPPKWLYLAAGLSVLVSLLAWSVEWSGLAYVCPYCRVQRTVIGVLGLLMLFARPGGLIVPWLAYTSGGFAFVVAAMQHFNGWKRISAGEFSFNAQWYIDPWLLSGCAMLILVAQLMLVQAACRPRPR
;
A
#
# COMPACT_ATOMS: atom_id res chain seq x y z
N MET A 1 26.92 14.80 11.14
CA MET A 1 27.16 13.57 10.34
C MET A 1 25.98 13.36 9.41
N ALA A 2 26.08 13.81 8.16
CA ALA A 2 25.09 13.45 7.15
C ALA A 2 25.37 12.00 6.76
N TYR A 3 24.54 11.08 7.24
CA TYR A 3 24.57 9.69 6.77
C TYR A 3 24.17 9.71 5.29
N SER A 4 25.17 9.79 4.41
CA SER A 4 25.03 9.69 2.95
C SER A 4 24.85 8.23 2.54
N GLY A 5 23.94 7.53 3.23
CA GLY A 5 23.40 6.28 2.72
C GLY A 5 22.33 6.63 1.70
N SER A 6 22.71 7.15 0.54
CA SER A 6 21.76 7.26 -0.56
C SER A 6 21.39 5.83 -0.95
N MET A 7 20.24 5.37 -0.48
CA MET A 7 19.65 4.13 -0.96
C MET A 7 19.34 4.38 -2.45
N THR A 8 20.32 4.10 -3.31
CA THR A 8 20.16 4.26 -4.75
C THR A 8 19.27 3.12 -5.20
N ILE A 9 17.97 3.42 -5.34
CA ILE A 9 17.04 2.47 -5.93
C ILE A 9 17.29 2.51 -7.44
N PRO A 10 17.88 1.46 -8.03
CA PRO A 10 17.96 1.34 -9.48
C PRO A 10 16.57 1.53 -10.12
N PRO A 11 16.46 2.33 -11.19
CA PRO A 11 15.17 2.71 -11.78
C PRO A 11 14.35 1.49 -12.21
N LYS A 12 15.01 0.43 -12.69
CA LYS A 12 14.35 -0.85 -13.02
C LYS A 12 13.52 -1.42 -11.86
N TRP A 13 14.02 -1.35 -10.64
CA TRP A 13 13.35 -1.91 -9.47
C TRP A 13 12.19 -1.02 -9.01
N LEU A 14 12.33 0.30 -9.16
CA LEU A 14 11.22 1.24 -8.92
C LEU A 14 10.06 0.96 -9.88
N TYR A 15 10.33 0.85 -11.19
CA TYR A 15 9.30 0.57 -12.20
C TYR A 15 8.69 -0.83 -12.02
N LEU A 16 9.48 -1.83 -11.64
CA LEU A 16 8.95 -3.16 -11.29
C LEU A 16 8.03 -3.11 -10.08
N ALA A 17 8.41 -2.42 -9.00
CA ALA A 17 7.57 -2.27 -7.82
C ALA A 17 6.27 -1.50 -8.12
N ALA A 18 6.35 -0.45 -8.93
CA ALA A 18 5.21 0.33 -9.39
C ALA A 18 4.25 -0.53 -10.24
N GLY A 19 4.77 -1.25 -11.24
CA GLY A 19 3.99 -2.15 -12.08
C GLY A 19 3.34 -3.29 -11.30
N LEU A 20 4.07 -3.91 -10.37
CA LEU A 20 3.54 -4.94 -9.50
C LEU A 20 2.42 -4.40 -8.60
N SER A 21 2.56 -3.19 -8.06
CA SER A 21 1.52 -2.56 -7.24
C SER A 21 0.21 -2.37 -8.02
N VAL A 22 0.31 -1.88 -9.26
CA VAL A 22 -0.84 -1.71 -10.15
C VAL A 22 -1.47 -3.06 -10.48
N LEU A 23 -0.64 -4.07 -10.80
CA LEU A 23 -1.11 -5.43 -11.07
C LEU A 23 -1.87 -6.02 -9.88
N VAL A 24 -1.32 -5.91 -8.66
CA VAL A 24 -1.96 -6.39 -7.42
C VAL A 24 -3.31 -5.69 -7.21
N SER A 25 -3.39 -4.38 -7.44
CA SER A 25 -4.64 -3.62 -7.34
C SER A 25 -5.70 -4.12 -8.33
N LEU A 26 -5.32 -4.34 -9.59
CA LEU A 26 -6.21 -4.83 -10.63
C LEU A 26 -6.69 -6.26 -10.35
N LEU A 27 -5.80 -7.14 -9.91
CA LEU A 27 -6.16 -8.49 -9.50
C LEU A 27 -7.14 -8.47 -8.32
N ALA A 28 -6.87 -7.64 -7.29
CA ALA A 28 -7.77 -7.51 -6.14
C ALA A 28 -9.15 -6.95 -6.50
N TRP A 29 -9.24 -6.03 -7.47
CA TRP A 29 -10.52 -5.56 -8.02
C TRP A 29 -11.23 -6.66 -8.82
N SER A 30 -10.50 -7.42 -9.62
CA SER A 30 -11.03 -8.52 -10.44
C SER A 30 -11.63 -9.64 -9.57
N VAL A 31 -10.99 -9.94 -8.44
CA VAL A 31 -11.50 -10.93 -7.47
C VAL A 31 -12.81 -10.47 -6.81
N GLU A 32 -12.97 -9.18 -6.50
CA GLU A 32 -14.26 -8.70 -5.99
C GLU A 32 -15.34 -8.68 -7.08
N TRP A 33 -15.00 -8.23 -8.30
CA TRP A 33 -15.97 -8.18 -9.41
C TRP A 33 -16.46 -9.55 -9.86
N SER A 34 -15.64 -10.59 -9.71
CA SER A 34 -16.04 -11.98 -9.96
C SER A 34 -16.94 -12.57 -8.86
N GLY A 35 -17.20 -11.81 -7.78
CA GLY A 35 -17.99 -12.28 -6.63
C GLY A 35 -17.25 -13.30 -5.75
N LEU A 36 -15.96 -13.55 -6.01
CA LEU A 36 -15.13 -14.47 -5.24
C LEU A 36 -14.69 -13.88 -3.88
N ALA A 37 -14.72 -12.56 -3.73
CA ALA A 37 -14.50 -11.87 -2.46
C ALA A 37 -15.73 -11.07 -2.02
N TYR A 38 -15.93 -11.03 -0.70
CA TYR A 38 -16.97 -10.22 -0.08
C TYR A 38 -16.69 -8.72 -0.24
N VAL A 39 -17.74 -7.92 -0.29
CA VAL A 39 -17.64 -6.47 -0.41
C VAL A 39 -17.18 -5.88 0.93
N CYS A 40 -15.97 -5.32 0.95
CA CYS A 40 -15.40 -4.71 2.15
C CYS A 40 -14.98 -3.26 1.89
N PRO A 41 -15.60 -2.26 2.56
CA PRO A 41 -15.28 -0.86 2.33
C PRO A 41 -13.82 -0.53 2.64
N TYR A 42 -13.25 -1.13 3.69
CA TYR A 42 -11.83 -0.98 4.03
C TYR A 42 -10.91 -1.53 2.91
N CYS A 43 -11.21 -2.73 2.40
CA CYS A 43 -10.43 -3.34 1.32
C CYS A 43 -10.53 -2.52 0.02
N ARG A 44 -11.70 -1.93 -0.28
CA ARG A 44 -11.88 -1.08 -1.47
C ARG A 44 -10.94 0.13 -1.44
N VAL A 45 -10.82 0.79 -0.28
CA VAL A 45 -9.89 1.91 -0.12
C VAL A 45 -8.45 1.43 -0.30
N GLN A 46 -8.06 0.36 0.39
CA GLN A 46 -6.70 -0.17 0.35
C GLN A 46 -6.27 -0.53 -1.07
N ARG A 47 -7.04 -1.37 -1.79
CA ARG A 47 -6.66 -1.80 -3.14
C ARG A 47 -6.62 -0.63 -4.12
N THR A 48 -7.52 0.34 -3.99
CA THR A 48 -7.56 1.52 -4.86
C THR A 48 -6.32 2.38 -4.64
N VAL A 49 -5.99 2.67 -3.39
CA VAL A 49 -4.84 3.51 -3.08
C VAL A 49 -3.52 2.79 -3.40
N ILE A 50 -3.40 1.48 -3.19
CA ILE A 50 -2.24 0.70 -3.65
C ILE A 50 -2.04 0.87 -5.16
N GLY A 51 -3.11 0.81 -5.95
CA GLY A 51 -3.05 1.03 -7.40
C GLY A 51 -2.66 2.47 -7.76
N VAL A 52 -3.28 3.46 -7.12
CA VAL A 52 -2.97 4.89 -7.34
C VAL A 52 -1.52 5.21 -6.97
N LEU A 53 -1.02 4.72 -5.84
CA LEU A 53 0.38 4.88 -5.44
C LEU A 53 1.34 4.20 -6.41
N GLY A 54 0.95 3.03 -6.95
CA GLY A 54 1.69 2.37 -8.03
C GLY A 54 1.80 3.24 -9.27
N LEU A 55 0.70 3.87 -9.70
CA LEU A 55 0.70 4.80 -10.84
C LEU A 55 1.54 6.05 -10.55
N LEU A 56 1.39 6.66 -9.37
CA LEU A 56 2.16 7.84 -8.96
C LEU A 56 3.67 7.55 -8.95
N MET A 57 4.07 6.34 -8.54
CA MET A 57 5.46 5.91 -8.52
C MET A 57 6.08 5.83 -9.93
N LEU A 58 5.31 5.52 -10.98
CA LEU A 58 5.79 5.57 -12.37
C LEU A 58 6.18 7.00 -12.82
N PHE A 59 5.59 8.02 -12.19
CA PHE A 59 5.85 9.43 -12.47
C PHE A 59 6.78 10.10 -11.45
N ALA A 60 7.34 9.34 -10.51
CA ALA A 60 8.22 9.88 -9.46
C ALA A 60 9.52 10.42 -10.07
N ARG A 61 9.70 11.74 -9.99
CA ARG A 61 10.89 12.45 -10.48
C ARG A 61 11.61 13.17 -9.34
N PRO A 62 12.95 13.19 -9.31
CA PRO A 62 13.70 13.96 -8.32
C PRO A 62 13.31 15.44 -8.35
N GLY A 63 13.02 16.02 -7.18
CA GLY A 63 12.71 17.45 -7.03
C GLY A 63 11.26 17.86 -7.36
N GLY A 64 10.39 16.93 -7.78
CA GLY A 64 8.97 17.20 -7.97
C GLY A 64 8.18 17.16 -6.65
N LEU A 65 7.24 18.09 -6.47
CA LEU A 65 6.40 18.17 -5.25
C LEU A 65 5.04 17.45 -5.38
N ILE A 66 4.46 17.42 -6.58
CA ILE A 66 3.08 16.95 -6.79
C ILE A 66 2.94 15.45 -6.46
N VAL A 67 3.86 14.63 -6.96
CA VAL A 67 3.86 13.17 -6.73
C VAL A 67 3.98 12.82 -5.24
N PRO A 68 5.00 13.31 -4.49
CA PRO A 68 5.08 13.00 -3.07
C PRO A 68 3.90 13.58 -2.27
N TRP A 69 3.41 14.78 -2.62
CA TRP A 69 2.23 15.34 -1.96
C TRP A 69 0.99 14.43 -2.11
N LEU A 70 0.64 14.04 -3.34
CA LEU A 70 -0.49 13.12 -3.59
C LEU A 70 -0.26 11.76 -2.94
N ALA A 71 0.97 11.25 -2.98
CA ALA A 71 1.31 9.96 -2.39
C ALA A 71 1.13 9.98 -0.87
N TYR A 72 1.66 11.01 -0.18
CA TYR A 72 1.53 11.12 1.28
C TYR A 72 0.08 11.32 1.72
N THR A 73 -0.71 12.15 1.02
CA THR A 73 -2.12 12.36 1.36
C THR A 73 -2.95 11.09 1.18
N SER A 74 -2.87 10.45 0.01
CA SER A 74 -3.65 9.24 -0.27
C SER A 74 -3.15 8.03 0.52
N GLY A 75 -1.84 7.82 0.58
CA GLY A 75 -1.22 6.72 1.31
C GLY A 75 -1.39 6.84 2.82
N GLY A 76 -1.33 8.06 3.38
CA GLY A 76 -1.61 8.30 4.79
C GLY A 76 -3.05 7.94 5.16
N PHE A 77 -4.03 8.37 4.34
CA PHE A 77 -5.43 7.99 4.52
C PHE A 77 -5.63 6.46 4.44
N ALA A 78 -5.11 5.81 3.40
CA ALA A 78 -5.25 4.36 3.25
C ALA A 78 -4.57 3.58 4.37
N PHE A 79 -3.43 4.05 4.87
CA PHE A 79 -2.74 3.42 5.98
C PHE A 79 -3.58 3.47 7.26
N VAL A 80 -4.22 4.61 7.55
CA VAL A 80 -5.15 4.71 8.69
C VAL A 80 -6.32 3.75 8.53
N VAL A 81 -6.93 3.69 7.35
CA VAL A 81 -8.04 2.76 7.05
C VAL A 81 -7.61 1.29 7.24
N ALA A 82 -6.40 0.94 6.78
CA ALA A 82 -5.84 -0.40 6.94
C ALA A 82 -5.53 -0.72 8.41
N ALA A 83 -4.93 0.23 9.14
CA ALA A 83 -4.64 0.10 10.56
C ALA A 83 -5.93 -0.06 11.38
N MET A 84 -7.00 0.66 11.05
CA MET A 84 -8.31 0.48 11.70
C MET A 84 -8.88 -0.91 11.46
N GLN A 85 -8.84 -1.42 10.22
CA GLN A 85 -9.29 -2.79 9.92
C GLN A 85 -8.46 -3.83 10.67
N HIS A 86 -7.14 -3.67 10.69
CA HIS A 86 -6.24 -4.59 11.36
C HIS A 86 -6.44 -4.56 12.88
N PHE A 87 -6.60 -3.37 13.46
CA PHE A 87 -6.87 -3.20 14.89
C PHE A 87 -8.24 -3.77 15.30
N ASN A 88 -9.26 -3.68 14.44
CA ASN A 88 -10.53 -4.35 14.69
C ASN A 88 -10.38 -5.87 14.79
N GLY A 89 -9.49 -6.48 13.99
CA GLY A 89 -9.16 -7.90 14.14
C GLY A 89 -8.46 -8.19 15.46
N TRP A 90 -7.47 -7.36 15.86
CA TRP A 90 -6.84 -7.46 17.19
C TRP A 90 -7.85 -7.34 18.33
N LYS A 91 -8.81 -6.41 18.23
CA LYS A 91 -9.89 -6.26 19.22
C LYS A 91 -10.70 -7.54 19.37
N ARG A 92 -11.02 -8.23 18.26
CA ARG A 92 -11.72 -9.51 18.29
C ARG A 92 -10.87 -10.63 18.89
N ILE A 93 -9.56 -10.63 18.63
CA ILE A 93 -8.61 -11.58 19.25
C ILE A 93 -8.60 -11.38 20.77
N SER A 94 -8.49 -10.14 21.24
CA SER A 94 -8.50 -9.82 22.67
C SER A 94 -9.83 -10.14 23.35
N ALA A 95 -10.95 -10.09 22.63
CA ALA A 95 -12.26 -10.46 23.13
C ALA A 95 -12.52 -11.98 23.16
N GLY A 96 -11.63 -12.82 22.61
CA GLY A 96 -11.83 -14.26 22.48
C GLY A 96 -12.85 -14.67 21.39
N GLU A 97 -13.33 -13.73 20.58
CA GLU A 97 -14.33 -13.93 19.52
C GLU A 97 -13.69 -14.08 18.12
N PHE A 98 -12.37 -14.27 18.08
CA PHE A 98 -11.65 -14.40 16.84
C PHE A 98 -11.80 -15.79 16.24
N SER A 99 -12.32 -15.84 15.03
CA SER A 99 -12.30 -17.00 14.16
C SER A 99 -11.78 -16.54 12.81
N PHE A 100 -10.82 -17.29 12.26
CA PHE A 100 -10.45 -17.12 10.87
C PHE A 100 -11.66 -17.43 9.99
N ASN A 101 -11.80 -16.70 8.90
CA ASN A 101 -12.78 -17.04 7.89
C ASN A 101 -12.51 -18.46 7.32
N ALA A 102 -13.55 -19.13 6.79
CA ALA A 102 -13.41 -20.48 6.23
C ALA A 102 -12.33 -20.56 5.14
N GLN A 103 -12.11 -19.44 4.44
CA GLN A 103 -10.99 -19.20 3.54
C GLN A 103 -10.01 -18.23 4.22
N TRP A 104 -9.10 -18.75 5.04
CA TRP A 104 -8.17 -17.95 5.84
C TRP A 104 -7.31 -16.95 5.02
N TYR A 105 -7.06 -17.24 3.75
CA TYR A 105 -6.24 -16.40 2.86
C TYR A 105 -6.94 -15.12 2.38
N ILE A 106 -8.28 -15.04 2.48
CA ILE A 106 -9.04 -13.80 2.24
C ILE A 106 -9.49 -13.14 3.55
N ASP A 107 -8.89 -13.52 4.67
CA ASP A 107 -9.27 -12.98 5.96
C ASP A 107 -8.95 -11.47 6.05
N PRO A 108 -9.91 -10.63 6.48
CA PRO A 108 -9.71 -9.19 6.55
C PRO A 108 -8.57 -8.76 7.46
N TRP A 109 -8.26 -9.50 8.53
CA TRP A 109 -7.16 -9.15 9.44
C TRP A 109 -5.80 -9.40 8.78
N LEU A 110 -5.66 -10.51 8.06
CA LEU A 110 -4.43 -10.84 7.33
C LEU A 110 -4.18 -9.87 6.17
N LEU A 111 -5.20 -9.65 5.34
CA LEU A 111 -5.10 -8.77 4.18
C LEU A 111 -4.79 -7.33 4.56
N SER A 112 -5.39 -6.81 5.63
CA SER A 112 -5.10 -5.45 6.11
C SER A 112 -3.66 -5.29 6.61
N GLY A 113 -3.10 -6.31 7.27
CA GLY A 113 -1.68 -6.32 7.65
C GLY A 113 -0.76 -6.26 6.42
N CYS A 114 -1.03 -7.08 5.40
CA CYS A 114 -0.28 -7.03 4.13
C CYS A 114 -0.42 -5.67 3.43
N ALA A 115 -1.63 -5.10 3.41
CA ALA A 115 -1.88 -3.79 2.82
C ALA A 115 -1.08 -2.69 3.52
N MET A 116 -1.00 -2.69 4.86
CA MET A 116 -0.19 -1.73 5.61
C MET A 116 1.29 -1.78 5.20
N LEU A 117 1.86 -2.98 5.07
CA LEU A 117 3.24 -3.16 4.65
C LEU A 117 3.48 -2.63 3.23
N ILE A 118 2.56 -2.93 2.31
CA ILE A 118 2.63 -2.45 0.92
C ILE A 118 2.55 -0.91 0.89
N LEU A 119 1.59 -0.31 1.61
CA LEU A 119 1.41 1.15 1.64
C LEU A 119 2.65 1.87 2.18
N VAL A 120 3.24 1.38 3.27
CA VAL A 120 4.47 1.94 3.83
C VAL A 120 5.62 1.81 2.84
N ALA A 121 5.80 0.63 2.24
CA ALA A 121 6.83 0.41 1.22
C ALA A 121 6.66 1.37 0.03
N GLN A 122 5.44 1.55 -0.47
CA GLN A 122 5.17 2.50 -1.56
C GLN A 122 5.52 3.94 -1.19
N LEU A 123 5.15 4.39 0.02
CA LEU A 123 5.51 5.73 0.49
C LEU A 123 7.03 5.92 0.60
N MET A 124 7.75 4.92 1.10
CA MET A 124 9.22 4.95 1.17
C MET A 124 9.86 5.01 -0.21
N LEU A 125 9.35 4.23 -1.17
CA LEU A 125 9.83 4.22 -2.55
C LEU A 125 9.60 5.56 -3.26
N VAL A 126 8.40 6.15 -3.10
CA VAL A 126 8.10 7.49 -3.64
C VAL A 126 9.04 8.54 -3.04
N GLN A 127 9.24 8.52 -1.72
CA GLN A 127 10.14 9.46 -1.06
C GLN A 127 11.59 9.32 -1.54
N ALA A 128 12.07 8.08 -1.67
CA ALA A 128 13.40 7.81 -2.16
C ALA A 128 13.59 8.25 -3.63
N ALA A 129 12.56 8.09 -4.48
CA ALA A 129 12.58 8.50 -5.87
C ALA A 129 12.49 10.03 -6.06
N CYS A 130 11.75 10.74 -5.20
CA CYS A 130 11.55 12.19 -5.31
C CYS A 130 12.57 13.04 -4.55
N ARG A 131 13.39 12.45 -3.68
CA ARG A 131 14.45 13.17 -2.95
C ARG A 131 15.42 13.89 -3.91
N PRO A 132 15.69 15.19 -3.71
CA PRO A 132 16.71 15.90 -4.46
C PRO A 132 18.08 15.23 -4.25
N ARG A 133 18.86 15.05 -5.33
CA ARG A 133 20.25 14.63 -5.20
C ARG A 133 21.10 15.85 -4.83
N PRO A 134 21.93 15.78 -3.76
CA PRO A 134 22.95 16.79 -3.55
C PRO A 134 23.86 16.84 -4.79
N ARG A 135 24.13 18.05 -5.27
CA ARG A 135 25.06 18.31 -6.38
C ARG A 135 26.51 18.15 -5.91
#